data_AF-A0A7C3V975-F1
#
_entry.id   AF-A0A7C3V975-F1
#
_cell.length_a   1.000
_cell.length_b   1.000
_cell.length_c   1.000
_cell.angle_alpha   90.00
_cell.angle_beta   90.00
_cell.angle_gamma   90.00
#
_symmetry.space_group_name_H-M   'P 1'
#
loop_
_entity.id
_entity.type
_entity.pdbx_description
1 polymer ?
#
loop_
_entity_poly.entity_id
_entity_poly.type
_entity_poly.pdbx_seq_one_letter_code
_entity_poly.pdbx_strand_id
1 'polypeptide(L)'
;ELTDHHQCRLGKWYEGIGRQKYGEYKEFIELGQIHPKVHETGKALIDALNAKDTEKANNLADKLIDYKNQVIKVLDDLNNKVKANNIYNRQKEV
;
A
#
# COMPACT_ATOMS: atom_id res chain seq x y z
N GLU A 1 -6.12 -11.29 9.43
CA GLU A 1 -6.06 -10.06 8.59
C GLU A 1 -6.50 -10.28 7.14
N LEU A 2 -6.26 -11.43 6.51
CA LEU A 2 -6.72 -11.72 5.13
C LEU A 2 -8.23 -12.03 5.00
N THR A 3 -8.94 -12.17 6.12
CA THR A 3 -10.36 -12.56 6.18
C THR A 3 -11.24 -11.61 7.01
N ASP A 4 -10.74 -10.47 7.49
CA ASP A 4 -11.53 -9.53 8.32
C ASP A 4 -11.78 -8.18 7.63
N HIS A 5 -12.76 -8.27 6.74
CA HIS A 5 -13.72 -7.28 6.26
C HIS A 5 -13.73 -5.95 7.07
N HIS A 6 -13.31 -4.84 6.43
CA HIS A 6 -13.37 -3.41 6.88
C HIS A 6 -12.22 -2.80 7.71
N GLN A 7 -11.13 -3.51 8.05
CA GLN A 7 -10.29 -3.08 9.19
C GLN A 7 -8.78 -2.80 8.96
N CYS A 8 -8.21 -2.91 7.75
CA CYS A 8 -6.78 -2.62 7.59
C CYS A 8 -6.44 -1.18 7.99
N ARG A 9 -5.47 -1.00 8.90
CA ARG A 9 -5.05 0.33 9.39
C ARG A 9 -4.65 1.25 8.25
N LEU A 10 -3.94 0.72 7.24
CA LEU A 10 -3.53 1.48 6.07
C LEU A 10 -4.75 1.89 5.22
N GLY A 11 -5.67 0.98 4.95
CA GLY A 11 -6.91 1.28 4.22
C GLY A 11 -7.78 2.34 4.92
N LYS A 12 -7.90 2.29 6.25
CA LYS A 12 -8.62 3.32 7.01
C LYS A 12 -7.95 4.68 6.97
N TRP A 13 -6.61 4.70 7.07
CA TRP A 13 -5.85 5.93 6.93
C TRP A 13 -6.00 6.49 5.51
N TYR A 14 -5.93 5.63 4.51
CA TYR A 14 -6.09 6.00 3.11
C TYR A 14 -7.45 6.66 2.87
N GLU A 15 -8.56 6.06 3.28
CA GLU A 15 -9.89 6.66 3.07
C GLU A 15 -10.19 7.86 3.98
N GLY A 16 -9.52 7.98 5.12
CA GLY A 16 -9.74 9.05 6.08
C GLY A 16 -8.77 10.22 5.94
N ILE A 17 -8.01 10.46 7.00
CA ILE A 17 -7.10 11.61 7.10
C ILE A 17 -6.01 11.61 6.03
N GLY A 18 -5.62 10.44 5.51
CA GLY A 18 -4.66 10.30 4.44
C GLY A 18 -5.17 10.97 3.16
N ARG A 19 -6.39 10.66 2.71
CA ARG A 19 -7.00 11.29 1.52
C ARG A 19 -7.17 12.79 1.69
N GLN A 20 -7.56 13.25 2.87
CA GLN A 20 -7.72 14.69 3.15
C GLN A 20 -6.41 15.46 3.05
N LYS A 21 -5.29 14.87 3.50
CA LYS A 21 -3.98 15.55 3.54
C LYS A 21 -3.12 15.31 2.31
N TYR A 22 -3.26 14.15 1.68
CA TYR A 22 -2.32 13.66 0.67
C TYR A 22 -3.00 13.24 -0.64
N GLY A 23 -4.32 13.41 -0.78
CA GLY A 23 -5.08 12.94 -1.93
C GLY A 23 -4.63 13.48 -3.30
N GLU A 24 -3.94 14.63 -3.31
CA GLU A 24 -3.41 15.25 -4.52
C GLU A 24 -2.03 14.71 -4.93
N TYR A 25 -1.35 13.96 -4.05
CA TYR A 25 -0.04 13.39 -4.36
C TYR A 25 -0.21 12.13 -5.22
N LYS A 26 0.56 12.05 -6.29
CA LYS A 26 0.56 10.89 -7.19
C LYS A 26 0.89 9.60 -6.43
N GLU A 27 1.85 9.67 -5.51
CA GLU A 27 2.28 8.55 -4.66
C GLU A 27 1.12 8.05 -3.79
N PHE A 28 0.27 8.96 -3.30
CA PHE A 28 -0.92 8.58 -2.57
C PHE A 28 -1.92 7.84 -3.47
N ILE A 29 -2.19 8.34 -4.68
CA ILE A 29 -3.09 7.67 -5.64
C ILE A 29 -2.56 6.27 -6.01
N GLU A 30 -1.25 6.13 -6.22
CA GLU A 30 -0.59 4.87 -6.54
C GLU A 30 -0.71 3.84 -5.41
N LEU A 31 -0.59 4.29 -4.16
CA LEU A 31 -0.78 3.45 -2.98
C LEU A 31 -2.17 2.77 -2.97
N GLY A 32 -3.21 3.50 -3.38
CA GLY A 32 -4.57 2.98 -3.50
C GLY A 32 -4.72 1.88 -4.55
N GLN A 33 -3.82 1.80 -5.53
CA GLN A 33 -3.84 0.77 -6.58
C GLN A 33 -3.03 -0.47 -6.19
N ILE A 34 -1.95 -0.30 -5.42
CA ILE A 34 -1.04 -1.39 -5.05
C ILE A 34 -1.50 -2.11 -3.79
N HIS A 35 -2.04 -1.38 -2.80
CA HIS A 35 -2.49 -1.97 -1.53
C HIS A 35 -3.55 -3.07 -1.70
N PRO A 36 -4.58 -2.94 -2.57
CA PRO A 36 -5.54 -4.02 -2.80
C PRO A 36 -4.89 -5.31 -3.33
N LYS A 37 -3.86 -5.19 -4.18
CA LYS A 37 -3.15 -6.34 -4.77
C LYS A 37 -2.45 -7.20 -3.72
N VAL A 38 -1.97 -6.60 -2.61
CA VAL A 38 -1.42 -7.34 -1.47
C VAL A 38 -2.48 -8.25 -0.86
N HIS A 39 -3.68 -7.72 -0.62
CA HIS A 39 -4.78 -8.50 -0.03
C HIS A 39 -5.31 -9.57 -0.99
N GLU A 40 -5.50 -9.24 -2.26
CA GLU A 40 -5.93 -10.18 -3.30
C GLU A 40 -4.94 -11.34 -3.45
N THR A 41 -3.64 -11.02 -3.54
CA THR A 41 -2.58 -12.04 -3.68
C THR A 41 -2.47 -12.89 -2.42
N GLY A 42 -2.57 -12.29 -1.23
CA GLY A 42 -2.55 -13.03 0.03
C GLY A 42 -3.73 -14.00 0.18
N LYS A 43 -4.93 -13.59 -0.27
CA LYS A 43 -6.10 -14.47 -0.29
C LYS A 43 -5.90 -15.63 -1.28
N ALA A 44 -5.45 -15.33 -2.50
CA ALA A 44 -5.16 -16.35 -3.51
C ALA A 44 -4.07 -17.32 -3.04
N LEU A 45 -3.08 -16.84 -2.28
CA LEU A 45 -2.03 -17.67 -1.69
C LEU A 45 -2.61 -18.66 -0.67
N ILE A 46 -3.48 -18.21 0.23
CA ILE A 46 -4.18 -19.09 1.18
C ILE A 46 -4.99 -20.15 0.41
N ASP A 47 -5.72 -19.74 -0.62
CA ASP A 47 -6.51 -20.66 -1.43
C ASP A 47 -5.64 -21.72 -2.13
N ALA A 48 -4.47 -21.33 -2.66
CA ALA A 48 -3.51 -22.25 -3.28
C ALA A 48 -2.90 -23.23 -2.25
N LEU A 49 -2.56 -22.75 -1.05
CA LEU A 49 -2.06 -23.59 0.04
C LEU A 49 -3.12 -24.62 0.49
N ASN A 50 -4.37 -24.20 0.61
CA ASN A 50 -5.49 -25.09 0.94
C ASN A 50 -5.73 -26.14 -0.15
N ALA A 51 -5.52 -25.79 -1.42
CA ALA A 51 -5.59 -26.71 -2.55
C ALA A 51 -4.35 -27.61 -2.70
N LYS A 52 -3.32 -27.45 -1.85
CA LYS A 52 -2.01 -28.11 -1.95
C LYS A 52 -1.29 -27.86 -3.29
N ASP A 53 -1.62 -26.77 -3.96
CA ASP A 53 -0.97 -26.33 -5.20
C ASP A 53 0.28 -25.52 -4.84
N THR A 54 1.38 -26.24 -4.62
CA THR A 54 2.65 -25.67 -4.11
C THR A 54 3.33 -24.75 -5.11
N GLU A 55 3.23 -25.04 -6.41
CA GLU A 55 3.80 -24.20 -7.46
C GLU A 55 3.10 -22.84 -7.50
N LYS A 56 1.76 -22.85 -7.54
CA LYS A 56 0.96 -21.62 -7.49
C LYS A 56 1.19 -20.85 -6.20
N ALA A 57 1.27 -21.54 -5.06
CA ALA A 57 1.55 -20.91 -3.77
C ALA A 57 2.91 -20.20 -3.77
N ASN A 58 3.98 -20.82 -4.29
CA ASN A 58 5.30 -20.19 -4.37
C ASN A 58 5.27 -18.94 -5.25
N ASN A 59 4.68 -19.03 -6.44
CA ASN A 59 4.55 -17.89 -7.35
C ASN A 59 3.74 -16.72 -6.73
N LEU A 60 2.71 -17.04 -5.94
CA LEU A 60 1.91 -16.03 -5.24
C LEU A 60 2.65 -15.43 -4.04
N ALA A 61 3.47 -16.21 -3.34
CA ALA A 61 4.31 -15.72 -2.26
C ALA A 61 5.33 -14.69 -2.76
N ASP A 62 6.00 -14.96 -3.89
CA ASP A 62 6.94 -14.02 -4.50
C ASP A 62 6.25 -12.72 -4.92
N LYS A 63 5.07 -12.81 -5.55
CA LYS A 63 4.26 -11.64 -5.91
C LYS A 63 3.81 -10.84 -4.68
N LEU A 64 3.45 -11.53 -3.59
CA LEU A 64 3.04 -10.89 -2.35
C LEU A 64 4.20 -10.08 -1.75
N ILE A 65 5.42 -10.61 -1.77
CA ILE A 65 6.63 -9.91 -1.33
C ILE A 65 6.88 -8.68 -2.22
N ASP A 66 6.76 -8.83 -3.53
CA ASP A 66 6.94 -7.71 -4.47
C ASP A 66 5.93 -6.58 -4.21
N TYR A 67 4.62 -6.89 -4.13
CA TYR A 67 3.61 -5.88 -3.84
C TYR A 67 3.78 -5.22 -2.47
N LYS A 68 4.19 -5.99 -1.44
CA LYS A 68 4.54 -5.42 -0.13
C LYS A 68 5.68 -4.41 -0.26
N ASN A 69 6.74 -4.75 -0.99
CA ASN A 69 7.88 -3.85 -1.18
C ASN A 69 7.49 -2.59 -1.95
N GLN A 70 6.61 -2.71 -2.95
CA GLN A 70 6.06 -1.56 -3.67
C GLN A 70 5.24 -0.63 -2.74
N VAL A 71 4.40 -1.19 -1.86
CA VAL A 71 3.66 -0.39 -0.85
C VAL A 71 4.61 0.43 0.03
N ILE A 72 5.67 -0.21 0.53
CA ILE A 72 6.66 0.46 1.38
C ILE A 72 7.35 1.59 0.61
N LYS A 73 7.82 1.29 -0.62
CA LYS A 73 8.48 2.27 -1.47
C LYS A 73 7.59 3.49 -1.73
N VAL A 74 6.32 3.28 -2.08
CA VAL A 74 5.39 4.38 -2.36
C VAL A 74 5.12 5.23 -1.12
N LEU A 75 5.04 4.62 0.07
CA LEU A 75 4.92 5.36 1.33
C LEU A 75 6.17 6.20 1.63
N ASP A 76 7.36 5.68 1.36
CA ASP A 76 8.62 6.42 1.52
C ASP A 76 8.70 7.59 0.53
N ASP A 77 8.32 7.36 -0.73
CA ASP A 77 8.27 8.38 -1.78
C ASP A 77 7.29 9.51 -1.40
N LEU A 78 6.09 9.15 -0.91
CA LEU A 78 5.11 10.12 -0.40
C LEU A 78 5.68 10.95 0.77
N ASN A 79 6.31 10.29 1.74
CA ASN A 79 6.92 10.96 2.90
C ASN A 79 8.01 11.96 2.47
N ASN A 80 8.86 11.56 1.52
CA ASN A 80 9.90 12.43 0.97
C ASN A 80 9.30 13.64 0.25
N LYS A 81 8.23 13.44 -0.53
CA LYS A 81 7.55 14.51 -1.26
C LYS A 81 6.88 15.52 -0.32
N VAL A 82 6.22 15.04 0.73
CA VAL A 82 5.59 15.88 1.75
C VAL A 82 6.64 16.70 2.51
N LYS A 83 7.77 16.09 2.90
CA LYS A 83 8.88 16.80 3.55
C LYS A 83 9.44 17.90 2.65
N ALA A 84 9.70 17.61 1.38
CA ALA A 84 10.20 18.60 0.44
C ALA A 84 9.24 19.78 0.25
N ASN A 85 7.93 19.51 0.13
CA ASN A 85 6.92 20.56 0.02
C ASN A 85 6.83 21.43 1.28
N ASN A 86 6.87 20.81 2.47
CA ASN A 86 6.85 21.54 3.74
C ASN A 86 8.09 22.43 3.96
N ILE A 87 9.27 21.97 3.54
CA ILE A 87 10.51 22.77 3.60
C ILE A 87 10.39 23.99 2.68
N TYR A 88 9.86 23.80 1.47
CA TYR A 88 9.66 24.89 0.51
C TYR A 88 8.66 25.95 1.02
N ASN A 89 7.54 25.51 1.60
CA ASN A 89 6.51 26.43 2.09
C ASN A 89 7.03 27.29 3.26
N ARG A 90 7.82 26.73 4.18
CA ARG A 90 8.43 27.51 5.28
C ARG A 90 9.42 28.59 4.81
N GLN A 91 10.06 28.41 3.66
CA GLN A 91 10.99 29.40 3.11
C GLN A 91 10.28 30.56 2.39
N LYS A 92 9.00 30.40 2.02
CA LYS A 92 8.19 31.46 1.38
C LYS A 92 7.50 32.39 2.37
N GLU A 93 7.38 31.97 3.62
CA GLU A 93 6.71 32.72 4.70
C GLU A 93 7.68 33.63 5.48
N VAL A 94 8.96 33.71 5.04
CA VAL A 94 10.02 34.55 5.64
C VAL A 94 10.43 35.65 4.66
#